data_AF-A0A6V7KN22-F1
#
_entry.id   AF-A0A6V7KN22-F1
#
_cell.length_a   1.000
_cell.length_b   1.000
_cell.length_c   1.000
_cell.angle_alpha   90.00
_cell.angle_beta   90.00
_cell.angle_gamma   90.00
#
_symmetry.space_group_name_H-M   'P 1'
#
loop_
_entity.id
_entity.type
_entity.pdbx_description
1 polymer ?
#
loop_
_entity_poly.entity_id
_entity_poly.type
_entity_poly.pdbx_seq_one_letter_code
_entity_poly.pdbx_strand_id
1 'polypeptide(L)' 'DTAAKVPTCQVGERIVKAGEYFSPSAEPWKDCWCGPGYR' A
#
# COMPACT_ATOMS: atom_id res chain seq x y z
N ASP A 1 12.09 -22.52 3.33
CA ASP A 1 11.77 -21.46 4.29
C ASP A 1 12.21 -20.11 3.73
N THR A 2 11.44 -19.51 2.82
CA THR A 2 11.52 -18.07 2.49
C THR A 2 10.22 -17.72 1.75
N ALA A 3 9.12 -17.55 2.47
CA ALA A 3 7.98 -16.86 1.89
C ALA A 3 8.44 -15.41 1.67
N ALA A 4 8.75 -15.04 0.43
CA ALA A 4 9.15 -13.69 0.09
C ALA A 4 8.11 -12.72 0.67
N LYS A 5 8.50 -11.93 1.67
CA LYS A 5 7.63 -10.90 2.27
C LYS A 5 7.37 -9.88 1.16
N VAL A 6 6.24 -10.03 0.47
CA VAL A 6 5.81 -9.08 -0.56
C VAL A 6 5.70 -7.71 0.14
N PRO A 7 6.36 -6.66 -0.37
CA PRO A 7 6.29 -5.35 0.25
C PRO A 7 4.84 -4.86 0.25
N THR A 8 4.42 -4.25 1.35
CA THR A 8 3.06 -3.73 1.55
C THR A 8 3.14 -2.32 2.12
N CYS A 9 2.17 -1.48 1.77
CA CYS A 9 1.96 -0.16 2.37
C CYS A 9 0.87 -0.27 3.45
N GLN A 10 1.13 0.28 4.62
CA GLN A 10 0.11 0.44 5.65
C GLN A 10 -0.53 1.82 5.52
N VAL A 11 -1.83 1.84 5.23
CA VAL A 11 -2.62 3.05 4.97
C VAL A 11 -3.72 3.11 6.02
N GLY A 12 -3.40 3.73 7.16
CA GLY A 12 -4.24 3.66 8.36
C GLY A 12 -4.36 2.21 8.84
N GLU A 13 -5.57 1.67 8.83
CA GLU A 13 -5.89 0.28 9.21
C GLU A 13 -5.87 -0.70 8.04
N ARG A 14 -5.70 -0.22 6.80
CA ARG A 14 -5.64 -1.07 5.61
C ARG A 14 -4.21 -1.41 5.22
N ILE A 15 -3.99 -2.64 4.78
CA ILE A 15 -2.73 -3.10 4.19
C ILE A 15 -2.94 -3.22 2.68
N VAL A 16 -2.13 -2.51 1.90
CA VAL A 16 -2.16 -2.49 0.43
C VAL A 16 -0.91 -3.17 -0.11
N LYS A 17 -1.01 -4.01 -1.14
CA LYS A 17 0.17 -4.69 -1.70
C LYS A 17 0.95 -3.75 -2.61
N ALA A 18 2.27 -3.96 -2.68
CA ALA A 18 3.08 -3.25 -3.65
C ALA A 18 2.58 -3.51 -5.08
N GLY A 19 2.50 -2.46 -5.88
CA GLY A 19 1.94 -2.44 -7.22
C GLY A 19 0.46 -2.04 -7.28
N GLU A 20 -0.27 -2.07 -6.17
CA GLU A 20 -1.69 -1.70 -6.14
C GLU A 20 -1.91 -0.18 -6.01
N TYR A 21 -2.99 0.29 -6.64
CA TYR A 21 -3.51 1.64 -6.42
C TYR A 21 -4.57 1.62 -5.33
N PHE A 22 -4.67 2.69 -4.57
CA PHE A 22 -5.66 2.86 -3.51
C PHE A 22 -5.99 4.34 -3.30
N SER A 23 -7.15 4.61 -2.70
CA SER A 23 -7.54 5.95 -2.29
C SER A 23 -7.75 5.95 -0.77
N PRO A 24 -7.02 6.77 0.02
CA PRO A 24 -7.17 6.80 1.47
C PRO A 24 -8.56 7.29 1.86
N SER A 25 -9.17 6.70 2.90
CA SER A 25 -10.52 7.12 3.34
C SER A 25 -10.57 8.56 3.88
N ALA A 26 -9.45 9.10 4.37
CA ALA A 26 -9.34 10.50 4.79
C ALA A 26 -9.24 11.46 3.59
N GLU A 27 -8.80 10.97 2.43
CA GLU A 27 -8.58 11.79 1.22
C GLU A 27 -9.04 10.99 -0.02
N PRO A 28 -10.35 10.71 -0.15
CA PRO A 28 -10.88 9.81 -1.19
C PRO A 28 -10.70 10.35 -2.62
N TRP A 29 -10.33 11.63 -2.77
CA TRP A 29 -9.99 12.24 -4.05
C TRP A 29 -8.53 12.04 -4.46
N LYS A 30 -7.69 11.45 -3.61
CA LYS A 30 -6.30 11.13 -3.94
C LYS A 30 -6.18 9.69 -4.40
N ASP A 31 -5.68 9.50 -5.62
CA ASP A 31 -5.24 8.20 -6.10
C ASP A 31 -3.76 8.00 -5.78
N CYS A 32 -3.50 7.04 -4.89
CA CYS A 32 -2.17 6.71 -4.41
C CYS A 32 -1.73 5.37 -5.00
N TRP A 33 -0.43 5.21 -5.20
CA TRP A 33 0.17 3.96 -5.66
C TRP A 33 1.10 3.41 -4.59
N CYS A 34 0.93 2.14 -4.22
CA CYS A 34 1.84 1.46 -3.31
C CYS A 34 3.09 1.02 -4.08
N GLY A 35 4.11 1.87 -4.13
CA GLY A 35 5.38 1.58 -4.78
C GLY A 35 6.39 0.84 -3.88
N PRO A 36 7.42 0.21 -4.45
CA PRO A 36 8.54 -0.30 -3.67
C PRO A 36 9.26 0.85 -2.96
N GLY A 37 9.40 0.76 -1.63
CA GLY A 37 10.11 1.77 -0.83
C GLY A 37 9.24 2.83 -0.15
N TYR A 38 7.91 2.71 -0.18
CA TYR A 38 7.03 3.51 0.70
C TYR A 38 7.33 3.12 2.16
N ARG A 39 7.81 4.08 2.96
CA ARG A 39 8.31 3.87 4.32
C ARG A 39 7.63 4.82 5.29
#